data_AF-A0A2I0N5K0-F1
#
_entry.id   AF-A0A2I0N5K0-F1
#
_cell.length_a   1.000
_cell.length_b   1.000
_cell.length_c   1.000
_cell.angle_alpha   90.00
_cell.angle_beta   90.00
_cell.angle_gamma   90.00
#
_symmetry.space_group_name_H-M   'P 1'
#
loop_
_entity.id
_entity.type
_entity.pdbx_description
1 polymer ?
#
loop_
_entity_poly.entity_id
_entity_poly.type
_entity_poly.pdbx_seq_one_letter_code
_entity_poly.pdbx_strand_id
1 'polypeptide(L)'
;MAPEEKEFLDFIAKREPLEQFYEESAFIVKQWRIMRFLRAICDAKVNMGKMTYAKFVNWAAERTGLDKKLVFNQTFIFQGNVGYAPVYSIVGESIKEIQMQAKKAKKDMLEFNTYISALGFPGRSIFEQRLMEKIKEK
;
A
#
# COMPACT_ATOMS: atom_id res chain seq x y z
N MET A 1 -17.30 11.05 -15.68
CA MET A 1 -15.91 11.48 -15.85
C MET A 1 -15.93 12.99 -15.91
N ALA A 2 -15.23 13.63 -15.00
CA ALA A 2 -15.12 15.09 -14.96
C ALA A 2 -14.39 15.60 -16.23
N PRO A 3 -14.69 16.82 -16.72
CA PRO A 3 -14.05 17.37 -17.91
C PRO A 3 -12.51 17.33 -17.85
N GLU A 4 -11.93 17.56 -16.67
CA GLU A 4 -10.48 17.57 -16.44
C GLU A 4 -9.85 16.19 -16.60
N GLU A 5 -10.55 15.13 -16.17
CA GLU A 5 -10.10 13.74 -16.33
C GLU A 5 -10.04 13.36 -17.83
N LYS A 6 -11.02 13.83 -18.62
CA LYS A 6 -11.05 13.61 -20.06
C LYS A 6 -9.90 14.35 -20.76
N GLU A 7 -9.67 15.61 -20.42
CA GLU A 7 -8.57 16.40 -20.99
C GLU A 7 -7.21 15.75 -20.72
N PHE A 8 -7.02 15.21 -19.51
CA PHE A 8 -5.81 14.48 -19.15
C PHE A 8 -5.63 13.19 -19.98
N LEU A 9 -6.69 12.40 -20.16
CA LEU A 9 -6.63 11.19 -21.00
C LEU A 9 -6.35 11.54 -22.47
N ASP A 10 -6.98 12.58 -23.00
CA ASP A 10 -6.73 13.06 -24.36
C ASP A 10 -5.29 13.56 -24.52
N PHE A 11 -4.69 14.14 -23.47
CA PHE A 11 -3.28 14.54 -23.46
C PHE A 11 -2.33 13.33 -23.47
N ILE A 12 -2.62 12.27 -22.72
CA ILE A 12 -1.83 11.03 -22.71
C ILE A 12 -1.94 10.33 -24.06
N ALA A 13 -3.16 10.18 -24.59
CA ALA A 13 -3.44 9.48 -25.84
C ALA A 13 -2.69 10.08 -27.06
N LYS A 14 -2.30 11.36 -26.99
CA LYS A 14 -1.46 12.03 -28.01
C LYS A 14 0.01 11.56 -28.00
N ARG A 15 0.47 10.89 -26.94
CA ARG A 15 1.87 10.49 -26.74
C ARG A 15 2.06 8.97 -26.77
N GLU A 16 1.11 8.24 -26.21
CA GLU A 16 1.18 6.78 -26.13
C GLU A 16 -0.22 6.15 -26.08
N PRO A 17 -0.36 4.85 -26.42
CA PRO A 17 -1.60 4.11 -26.22
C PRO A 17 -2.01 4.08 -24.73
N LEU A 18 -3.30 4.29 -24.45
CA LEU A 18 -3.80 4.33 -23.07
C LEU A 18 -3.61 3.01 -22.32
N GLU A 19 -3.66 1.87 -23.02
CA GLU A 19 -3.40 0.55 -22.46
C GLU A 19 -1.96 0.43 -21.94
N GLN A 20 -1.00 0.98 -22.68
CA GLN A 20 0.40 0.99 -22.25
C GLN A 20 0.58 1.84 -20.99
N PHE A 21 0.03 3.06 -20.99
CA PHE A 21 0.05 3.93 -19.82
C PHE A 21 -0.56 3.26 -18.57
N TYR A 22 -1.65 2.51 -18.76
CA TYR A 22 -2.27 1.74 -17.69
C TYR A 22 -1.33 0.64 -17.14
N GLU A 23 -0.68 -0.13 -18.00
CA GLU A 23 0.27 -1.17 -17.57
C GLU A 23 1.49 -0.57 -16.85
N GLU A 24 2.02 0.55 -17.33
CA GLU A 24 3.09 1.29 -16.67
C GLU A 24 2.66 1.79 -15.28
N SER A 25 1.46 2.35 -15.19
CA SER A 25 0.86 2.76 -13.90
C SER A 25 0.69 1.57 -12.95
N ALA A 26 0.19 0.44 -13.45
CA ALA A 26 0.02 -0.78 -12.68
C ALA A 26 1.37 -1.35 -12.19
N PHE A 27 2.41 -1.26 -13.02
CA PHE A 27 3.77 -1.62 -12.65
C PHE A 27 4.31 -0.72 -11.52
N ILE A 28 4.15 0.60 -11.63
CA ILE A 28 4.54 1.55 -10.58
C ILE A 28 3.82 1.24 -9.26
N VAL A 29 2.52 0.95 -9.29
CA VAL A 29 1.75 0.57 -8.10
C VAL A 29 2.32 -0.69 -7.43
N LYS A 30 2.72 -1.69 -8.23
CA LYS A 30 3.37 -2.91 -7.71
C LYS A 30 4.74 -2.61 -7.10
N GLN A 31 5.55 -1.76 -7.71
CA GLN A 31 6.83 -1.32 -7.14
C GLN A 31 6.63 -0.65 -5.76
N TRP A 32 5.63 0.23 -5.63
CA TRP A 32 5.31 0.85 -4.33
C TRP A 32 4.78 -0.15 -3.30
N ARG A 33 4.10 -1.22 -3.72
CA ARG A 33 3.72 -2.32 -2.83
C ARG A 33 4.98 -3.00 -2.29
N ILE A 34 5.92 -3.38 -3.16
CA ILE A 34 7.21 -3.97 -2.76
C ILE A 34 7.95 -3.05 -1.78
N MET A 35 8.03 -1.75 -2.08
CA MET A 35 8.70 -0.77 -1.22
C MET A 35 8.12 -0.73 0.20
N ARG A 36 6.79 -0.78 0.34
CA ARG A 36 6.13 -0.82 1.66
C ARG A 36 6.51 -2.07 2.46
N PHE A 37 6.63 -3.23 1.83
CA PHE A 37 7.14 -4.43 2.50
C PHE A 37 8.62 -4.31 2.87
N LEU A 38 9.44 -3.75 1.98
CA LEU A 38 10.85 -3.50 2.27
C LEU A 38 11.03 -2.58 3.48
N ARG A 39 10.20 -1.54 3.63
CA ARG A 39 10.20 -0.66 4.81
C ARG A 39 9.93 -1.45 6.10
N ALA A 40 8.95 -2.36 6.08
CA ALA A 40 8.65 -3.21 7.23
C ALA A 40 9.80 -4.18 7.58
N ILE A 41 10.39 -4.81 6.55
CA ILE A 41 11.52 -5.72 6.72
C ILE A 41 12.75 -4.95 7.21
N CYS A 42 12.99 -3.74 6.71
CA CYS A 42 14.07 -2.87 7.14
C CYS A 42 13.95 -2.58 8.63
N ASP A 43 12.78 -2.07 9.03
CA ASP A 43 12.48 -1.73 10.42
C ASP A 43 12.73 -2.91 11.35
N ALA A 44 12.18 -4.09 11.02
CA ALA A 44 12.37 -5.28 11.83
C ALA A 44 13.81 -5.81 11.83
N LYS A 45 14.46 -5.94 10.67
CA LYS A 45 15.81 -6.55 10.62
C LYS A 45 16.90 -5.63 11.15
N VAL A 46 16.81 -4.33 10.85
CA VAL A 46 17.84 -3.36 11.23
C VAL A 46 17.70 -3.00 12.70
N ASN A 47 16.50 -2.64 13.17
CA ASN A 47 16.31 -2.20 14.55
C ASN A 47 16.41 -3.36 15.56
N MET A 48 16.19 -4.61 15.14
CA MET A 48 16.46 -5.79 15.98
C MET A 48 17.92 -6.28 15.89
N GLY A 49 18.82 -5.56 15.21
CA GLY A 49 20.23 -5.93 15.09
C GLY A 49 20.51 -7.17 14.23
N LYS A 50 19.52 -7.68 13.49
CA LYS A 50 19.64 -8.89 12.65
C LYS A 50 20.40 -8.63 11.34
N MET A 51 20.51 -7.37 10.93
CA MET A 51 21.19 -6.95 9.71
C MET A 51 21.62 -5.50 9.82
N THR A 52 22.82 -5.14 9.34
CA THR A 52 23.22 -3.73 9.26
C THR A 52 22.46 -3.02 8.15
N TYR A 53 22.24 -1.71 8.28
CA TYR A 53 21.49 -0.94 7.29
C TYR A 53 22.11 -1.01 5.88
N ALA A 54 23.44 -0.89 5.76
CA ALA A 54 24.13 -1.03 4.47
C ALA A 54 23.93 -2.41 3.83
N LYS A 55 23.95 -3.50 4.64
CA LYS A 55 23.65 -4.85 4.15
C LYS A 55 22.19 -4.96 3.70
N PHE A 56 21.27 -4.34 4.41
CA PHE A 56 19.84 -4.33 4.03
C PHE A 56 19.62 -3.66 2.67
N VAL A 57 20.20 -2.48 2.43
CA VAL A 57 20.02 -1.77 1.15
C VAL A 57 20.51 -2.61 -0.03
N ASN A 58 21.69 -3.24 0.10
CA ASN A 58 22.21 -4.13 -0.93
C ASN A 58 21.33 -5.37 -1.15
N TRP A 59 20.96 -6.05 -0.06
CA TRP A 59 20.10 -7.23 -0.11
C TRP A 59 18.73 -6.93 -0.76
N ALA A 60 18.12 -5.80 -0.43
CA ALA A 60 16.82 -5.42 -0.95
C ALA A 60 16.87 -5.07 -2.44
N ALA A 61 17.89 -4.33 -2.87
CA ALA A 61 18.09 -4.01 -4.29
C ALA A 61 18.32 -5.28 -5.12
N GLU A 62 19.20 -6.19 -4.66
CA GLU A 62 19.47 -7.46 -5.32
C GLU A 62 18.20 -8.33 -5.41
N ARG A 63 17.43 -8.41 -4.33
CA ARG A 63 16.25 -9.29 -4.28
C ARG A 63 15.06 -8.80 -5.10
N THR A 64 14.97 -7.50 -5.35
CA THR A 64 13.79 -6.88 -5.98
C THR A 64 14.07 -6.26 -7.35
N GLY A 65 15.34 -6.08 -7.72
CA GLY A 65 15.74 -5.33 -8.90
C GLY A 65 15.52 -3.81 -8.79
N LEU A 66 15.12 -3.31 -7.62
CA LEU A 66 14.94 -1.89 -7.39
C LEU A 66 16.30 -1.20 -7.23
N ASP A 67 16.37 0.04 -7.70
CA ASP A 67 17.55 0.87 -7.58
C ASP A 67 17.96 1.07 -6.10
N LYS A 68 19.28 1.01 -5.83
CA LYS A 68 19.82 1.14 -4.47
C LYS A 68 19.52 2.50 -3.86
N LYS A 69 19.58 3.58 -4.63
CA LYS A 69 19.29 4.93 -4.15
C LYS A 69 17.80 5.05 -3.80
N LEU A 70 16.92 4.45 -4.59
CA LEU A 70 15.50 4.36 -4.27
C LEU A 70 15.28 3.62 -2.94
N VAL A 71 15.85 2.41 -2.76
CA VAL A 71 15.72 1.64 -1.52
C VAL A 71 16.26 2.42 -0.32
N PHE A 72 17.43 3.05 -0.45
CA PHE A 72 18.01 3.90 0.58
C PHE A 72 17.07 5.04 0.98
N ASN A 73 16.69 5.88 0.02
CA ASN A 73 15.85 7.06 0.27
C ASN A 73 14.51 6.71 0.92
N GLN A 74 13.92 5.57 0.52
CA GLN A 74 12.61 5.15 0.98
C GLN A 74 12.63 4.38 2.29
N THR A 75 13.80 4.04 2.84
CA THR A 75 13.92 3.30 4.11
C THR A 75 14.70 4.05 5.18
N PHE A 76 15.66 4.89 4.79
CA PHE A 76 16.50 5.65 5.71
C PHE A 76 15.69 6.62 6.58
N ILE A 77 14.71 7.32 5.98
CA ILE A 77 13.85 8.27 6.68
C ILE A 77 13.09 7.66 7.87
N PHE A 78 12.87 6.34 7.84
CA PHE A 78 12.14 5.63 8.89
C PHE A 78 13.03 5.17 10.03
N GLN A 79 14.36 5.27 9.92
CA GLN A 79 15.27 4.95 11.02
C GLN A 79 15.05 5.88 12.23
N GLY A 80 14.55 7.10 12.01
CA GLY A 80 14.16 8.01 13.09
C GLY A 80 12.76 7.76 13.68
N ASN A 81 11.99 6.83 13.11
CA ASN A 81 10.59 6.57 13.48
C ASN A 81 10.31 5.05 13.50
N VAL A 82 10.96 4.36 14.43
CA VAL A 82 10.86 2.89 14.58
C VAL A 82 9.40 2.46 14.71
N GLY A 83 9.01 1.44 13.94
CA GLY A 83 7.66 0.87 13.97
C GLY A 83 6.60 1.61 13.14
N TYR A 84 6.88 2.82 12.63
CA TYR A 84 5.94 3.55 11.77
C TYR A 84 5.82 2.93 10.37
N ALA A 85 6.96 2.62 9.75
CA ALA A 85 7.02 2.12 8.38
C ALA A 85 6.25 0.79 8.16
N PRO A 86 6.31 -0.19 9.08
CA PRO A 86 5.54 -1.43 8.99
C PRO A 86 4.02 -1.26 8.92
N VAL A 87 3.46 -0.17 9.45
CA VAL A 87 2.01 0.07 9.52
C VAL A 87 1.36 0.00 8.13
N TYR A 88 2.00 0.56 7.11
CA TYR A 88 1.47 0.57 5.74
C TYR A 88 1.24 -0.83 5.17
N SER A 89 2.14 -1.77 5.44
CA SER A 89 2.00 -3.16 4.96
C SER A 89 1.08 -3.98 5.85
N ILE A 90 1.19 -3.84 7.18
CA ILE A 90 0.41 -4.66 8.13
C ILE A 90 -1.07 -4.29 8.06
N VAL A 91 -1.40 -3.00 8.18
CA VAL A 91 -2.79 -2.54 8.14
C VAL A 91 -3.36 -2.69 6.75
N GLY A 92 -2.56 -2.42 5.70
CA GLY A 92 -2.98 -2.63 4.31
C GLY A 92 -3.39 -4.08 4.02
N GLU A 93 -2.64 -5.07 4.53
CA GLU A 93 -3.00 -6.47 4.36
C GLU A 93 -4.22 -6.85 5.22
N SER A 94 -4.31 -6.36 6.46
CA SER A 94 -5.47 -6.61 7.32
C SER A 94 -6.77 -6.07 6.73
N ILE A 95 -6.78 -4.84 6.20
CA ILE A 95 -7.96 -4.27 5.52
C ILE A 95 -8.34 -5.09 4.29
N LYS A 96 -7.36 -5.56 3.52
CA LYS A 96 -7.62 -6.43 2.36
C LYS A 96 -8.27 -7.74 2.79
N GLU A 97 -7.81 -8.37 3.87
CA GLU A 97 -8.43 -9.58 4.43
C GLU A 97 -9.88 -9.35 4.84
N ILE A 98 -10.16 -8.23 5.51
CA ILE A 98 -11.52 -7.85 5.91
C ILE A 98 -12.41 -7.61 4.69
N GLN A 99 -11.92 -6.91 3.66
CA GLN A 99 -12.65 -6.74 2.39
C GLN A 99 -12.93 -8.09 1.71
N MET A 100 -12.01 -9.05 1.76
CA MET A 100 -12.26 -10.40 1.23
C MET A 100 -13.37 -11.11 2.03
N GLN A 101 -13.42 -10.92 3.35
CA GLN A 101 -14.51 -11.45 4.18
C GLN A 101 -15.85 -10.81 3.86
N ALA A 102 -15.89 -9.48 3.65
CA ALA A 102 -17.11 -8.78 3.22
C ALA A 102 -17.63 -9.31 1.88
N LYS A 103 -16.73 -9.51 0.90
CA LYS A 103 -17.07 -10.13 -0.39
C LYS A 103 -17.62 -11.55 -0.23
N LYS A 104 -16.99 -12.36 0.62
CA LYS A 104 -17.45 -13.73 0.92
C LYS A 104 -18.83 -13.74 1.59
N ALA A 105 -19.11 -12.75 2.42
CA ALA A 105 -20.42 -12.52 3.02
C ALA A 105 -21.44 -11.86 2.08
N LYS A 106 -21.09 -11.66 0.79
CA LYS A 106 -21.93 -11.05 -0.24
C LYS A 106 -22.43 -9.64 0.13
N LYS A 107 -21.62 -8.88 0.88
CA LYS A 107 -21.92 -7.48 1.16
C LYS A 107 -21.84 -6.63 -0.11
N ASP A 108 -22.67 -5.60 -0.18
CA ASP A 108 -22.52 -4.56 -1.18
C ASP A 108 -21.20 -3.83 -0.93
N MET A 109 -20.28 -3.93 -1.88
CA MET A 109 -18.95 -3.35 -1.74
C MET A 109 -18.95 -1.82 -1.86
N LEU A 110 -19.93 -1.24 -2.56
CA LEU A 110 -20.08 0.21 -2.62
C LEU A 110 -20.54 0.75 -1.25
N GLU A 111 -21.57 0.15 -0.66
CA GLU A 111 -22.06 0.53 0.67
C GLU A 111 -20.97 0.29 1.73
N PHE A 112 -20.33 -0.88 1.70
CA PHE A 112 -19.27 -1.23 2.64
C PHE A 112 -18.10 -0.25 2.57
N ASN A 113 -17.60 0.09 1.37
CA ASN A 113 -16.52 1.04 1.21
C ASN A 113 -16.94 2.46 1.60
N THR A 114 -18.18 2.88 1.30
CA THR A 114 -18.71 4.18 1.72
C THR A 114 -18.75 4.29 3.24
N TYR A 115 -19.24 3.25 3.93
CA TYR A 115 -19.22 3.18 5.39
C TYR A 115 -17.80 3.30 5.94
N ILE A 116 -16.85 2.53 5.39
CA ILE A 116 -15.45 2.59 5.81
C ILE A 116 -14.88 4.00 5.68
N SER A 117 -15.09 4.64 4.53
CA SER A 117 -14.60 6.01 4.27
C SER A 117 -15.21 7.04 5.23
N ALA A 118 -16.44 6.83 5.68
CA ALA A 118 -17.12 7.72 6.62
C ALA A 118 -16.63 7.59 8.09
N LEU A 119 -15.90 6.52 8.44
CA LEU A 119 -15.42 6.29 9.82
C LEU A 119 -14.32 7.27 10.27
N GLY A 120 -13.65 7.95 9.34
CA GLY A 120 -12.49 8.79 9.64
C GLY A 120 -11.25 7.95 10.00
N PHE A 121 -10.49 8.37 11.02
CA PHE A 121 -9.21 7.76 11.40
C PHE A 121 -9.19 7.23 12.85
N PRO A 122 -10.11 6.33 13.25
CA PRO A 122 -10.08 5.76 14.59
C PRO A 122 -8.86 4.84 14.77
N GLY A 123 -8.53 4.55 16.03
CA GLY A 123 -7.48 3.58 16.35
C GLY A 123 -7.74 2.23 15.68
N ARG A 124 -6.67 1.56 15.25
CA ARG A 124 -6.72 0.33 14.44
C ARG A 124 -7.73 -0.71 14.95
N SER A 125 -7.68 -1.03 16.24
CA SER A 125 -8.58 -2.04 16.85
C SER A 125 -10.05 -1.65 16.73
N ILE A 126 -10.37 -0.38 16.97
CA ILE A 126 -11.74 0.15 16.84
C ILE A 126 -12.16 0.14 15.37
N PHE A 127 -11.25 0.53 14.47
CA PHE A 127 -11.51 0.50 13.03
C PHE A 127 -11.84 -0.92 12.56
N GLU A 128 -10.95 -1.89 12.80
CA GLU A 128 -11.13 -3.28 12.40
C GLU A 128 -12.39 -3.90 13.03
N GLN A 129 -12.67 -3.62 14.31
CA GLN A 129 -13.89 -4.07 14.97
C GLN A 129 -15.15 -3.58 14.25
N ARG A 130 -15.24 -2.29 13.92
CA ARG A 130 -16.41 -1.70 13.24
C ARG A 130 -16.64 -2.31 11.86
N LEU A 131 -15.57 -2.56 11.10
CA LEU A 131 -15.67 -3.24 9.81
C LEU A 131 -16.21 -4.66 9.96
N MET A 132 -15.74 -5.40 10.97
CA MET A 132 -16.22 -6.75 11.25
C MET A 132 -17.67 -6.79 11.72
N GLU A 133 -18.11 -5.81 12.50
CA GLU A 133 -19.52 -5.62 12.88
C GLU A 133 -20.38 -5.35 11.65
N LYS A 134 -19.95 -4.45 10.76
CA LYS A 134 -20.65 -4.13 9.50
C LYS A 134 -20.84 -5.35 8.59
N ILE A 135 -19.88 -6.29 8.60
CA ILE A 135 -20.01 -7.56 7.87
C ILE A 135 -21.09 -8.47 8.46
N LYS A 136 -21.30 -8.42 9.79
CA LYS A 136 -22.26 -9.27 10.53
C LYS A 136 -23.69 -8.72 10.55
N GLU A 137 -23.88 -7.43 10.28
CA GLU A 137 -25.21 -6.85 10.04
C GLU A 137 -25.94 -7.68 8.98
N LYS A 138 -27.27 -7.76 9.01
CA LYS A 138 -28.01 -8.51 7.98
C LYS A 138 -28.07 -7.69 6.70
#